data_AF-A0AAN7RB60-F1
#
_entry.id   AF-A0AAN7RB60-F1
#
_cell.length_a   1.000
_cell.length_b   1.000
_cell.length_c   1.000
_cell.angle_alpha   90.00
_cell.angle_beta   90.00
_cell.angle_gamma   90.00
#
_symmetry.space_group_name_H-M   'P 1'
#
loop_
_entity.id
_entity.type
_entity.pdbx_description
1 polymer ?
#
loop_
_entity_poly.entity_id
_entity_poly.type
_entity_poly.pdbx_seq_one_letter_code
_entity_poly.pdbx_strand_id
1 'polypeptide(L)' 'MEYLPGGDIMNLLIREDTLTESVARFYIALSALAMESIHKHIYIHRDIKLDNLILD' A
#
# COMPACT_ATOMS: atom_id res chain seq x y z
N MET A 1 -14.84 -8.11 -1.58
CA MET A 1 -14.01 -6.90 -1.48
C MET A 1 -14.64 -5.84 -2.36
N GLU A 2 -14.52 -4.57 -1.97
CA GLU A 2 -14.87 -3.44 -2.83
C GLU A 2 -13.94 -3.41 -4.05
N TYR A 3 -14.47 -3.04 -5.21
CA TYR A 3 -13.65 -2.87 -6.41
C TYR A 3 -13.00 -1.49 -6.38
N LEU A 4 -11.67 -1.48 -6.42
CA LEU A 4 -10.86 -0.27 -6.42
C LEU A 4 -10.18 -0.13 -7.80
N PRO A 5 -10.57 0.86 -8.62
CA PRO A 5 -10.11 0.98 -10.00
C PRO A 5 -8.68 1.51 -10.16
N GLY A 6 -8.05 2.04 -9.09
CA GLY A 6 -6.71 2.61 -9.11
C GLY A 6 -5.57 1.59 -9.28
N GLY A 7 -5.88 0.29 -9.19
CA GLY A 7 -4.88 -0.79 -9.29
C GLY A 7 -4.06 -0.93 -8.01
N ASP A 8 -2.83 -1.43 -8.12
CA ASP A 8 -1.92 -1.60 -6.98
C ASP A 8 -0.68 -0.71 -7.09
N ILE A 9 0.06 -0.57 -5.98
CA ILE A 9 1.26 0.27 -5.95
C ILE A 9 2.38 -0.31 -6.83
N MET A 10 2.41 -1.62 -7.07
CA MET A 10 3.40 -2.23 -7.97
C MET A 10 3.21 -1.73 -9.41
N ASN A 11 1.97 -1.72 -9.90
CA ASN A 11 1.60 -1.18 -11.21
C ASN A 11 1.91 0.32 -11.31
N LEU A 12 1.69 1.08 -10.24
CA LEU A 12 2.10 2.49 -10.18
C LEU A 12 3.63 2.61 -10.34
N LEU A 13 4.41 1.85 -9.57
CA LEU A 13 5.88 1.88 -9.65
C LEU A 13 6.39 1.49 -11.04
N ILE A 14 5.81 0.45 -11.66
CA ILE A 14 6.17 0.03 -13.02
C ILE A 14 5.92 1.15 -14.03
N ARG A 15 4.80 1.88 -13.89
CA ARG A 15 4.46 2.98 -14.80
C ARG A 15 5.39 4.19 -14.65
N GLU A 16 5.73 4.53 -13.42
CA GLU A 16 6.55 5.71 -13.13
C GLU A 16 8.06 5.44 -13.16
N ASP A 17 8.49 4.17 -13.26
CA ASP A 17 9.88 3.66 -13.15
C ASP A 17 10.53 3.90 -11.77
N THR A 18 10.33 5.08 -11.19
CA THR A 18 10.75 5.45 -9.84
C THR A 18 9.74 6.40 -9.20
N LEU A 19 9.36 6.11 -7.95
CA LEU A 19 8.54 7.04 -7.18
C LEU A 19 9.39 8.16 -6.60
N THR A 20 8.87 9.39 -6.66
CA THR A 20 9.48 10.51 -5.92
C THR A 20 9.40 10.24 -4.41
N GLU A 21 10.33 10.82 -3.65
CA GLU A 21 10.38 10.63 -2.20
C GLU A 21 9.06 11.03 -1.51
N SER A 22 8.40 12.10 -1.97
CA SER A 22 7.12 12.54 -1.42
C SER A 22 6.02 11.49 -1.62
N VAL A 23 5.92 10.91 -2.82
CA VAL A 23 4.94 9.87 -3.15
C VAL A 23 5.22 8.58 -2.38
N ALA A 24 6.47 8.14 -2.35
CA ALA A 24 6.86 6.95 -1.58
C ALA A 24 6.57 7.12 -0.08
N ARG A 25 6.92 8.29 0.49
CA ARG A 25 6.65 8.61 1.91
C ARG A 25 5.15 8.58 2.22
N PHE A 26 4.32 9.09 1.33
CA PHE A 26 2.86 9.09 1.50
C PHE A 26 2.32 7.65 1.62
N TYR A 27 2.62 6.78 0.66
CA TYR A 27 2.11 5.41 0.68
C TYR A 27 2.70 4.53 1.78
N ILE A 28 3.97 4.74 2.16
CA ILE A 28 4.58 4.06 3.30
C ILE A 28 3.88 4.48 4.61
N ALA A 29 3.56 5.76 4.78
CA ALA A 29 2.85 6.24 5.96
C ALA A 29 1.44 5.63 6.07
N LEU A 30 0.69 5.56 4.96
CA LEU A 30 -0.61 4.88 4.92
C LEU A 30 -0.48 3.39 5.26
N SER A 31 0.52 2.72 4.70
CA SER A 31 0.80 1.30 4.98
C SER A 31 1.10 1.07 6.47
N ALA A 32 1.88 1.95 7.10
CA ALA A 32 2.18 1.90 8.52
C ALA A 32 0.94 2.09 9.40
N LEU A 33 0.05 3.04 9.05
CA LEU A 33 -1.22 3.24 9.74
C LEU A 33 -2.16 2.03 9.61
N ALA A 34 -2.23 1.43 8.42
CA ALA A 34 -3.01 0.21 8.20
C ALA A 34 -2.47 -0.96 9.03
N MET A 35 -1.15 -1.14 9.08
CA MET A 35 -0.49 -2.14 9.93
C MET A 35 -0.78 -1.91 11.41
N GLU A 36 -0.69 -0.67 11.89
CA GLU A 36 -1.03 -0.33 13.27
C GLU A 36 -2.48 -0.71 13.60
N SER A 37 -3.41 -0.42 12.68
CA SER A 37 -4.84 -0.74 12.84
C SER A 37 -5.06 -2.25 12.96
N ILE A 38 -4.50 -3.07 12.09
CA ILE A 38 -4.68 -4.53 12.16
C ILE A 38 -3.98 -5.15 13.38
N HIS A 39 -2.83 -4.61 13.80
CA HIS A 39 -2.10 -5.09 14.96
C HIS A 39 -2.88 -4.83 16.26
N LYS A 40 -3.65 -3.72 16.35
CA LYS A 40 -4.58 -3.47 17.48
C LYS A 40 -5.65 -4.55 17.61
N HIS A 41 -5.93 -5.29 16.54
CA HIS A 41 -6.89 -6.40 16.51
C HIS A 41 -6.21 -7.79 16.54
N ILE A 42 -4.93 -7.85 16.91
CA ILE A 42 -4.14 -9.10 17.01
C ILE A 42 -4.09 -9.86 15.67
N TYR A 43 -4.12 -9.12 14.55
CA TYR A 43 -4.02 -9.69 13.21
C TYR A 43 -2.66 -9.34 12.58
N ILE A 44 -1.98 -10.34 12.03
CA ILE A 44 -0.70 -10.17 11.31
C ILE A 44 -0.96 -10.44 9.83
N HIS A 45 -0.66 -9.46 8.96
CA HIS A 45 -0.89 -9.58 7.51
C HIS A 45 0.01 -10.62 6.83
N ARG A 46 1.27 -10.73 7.26
CA ARG A 46 2.28 -11.70 6.76
C ARG A 46 2.69 -11.63 5.28
N ASP A 47 2.11 -10.73 4.49
CA ASP A 47 2.40 -10.60 3.06
C ASP A 47 2.31 -9.13 2.64
N ILE A 48 3.02 -8.27 3.38
CA ILE A 48 3.11 -6.84 3.07
C ILE A 48 4.09 -6.66 1.91
N LYS A 49 3.58 -6.25 0.76
CA LYS A 49 4.31 -5.95 -0.48
C LYS A 49 3.46 -5.04 -1.37
N LEU A 50 4.07 -4.44 -2.39
CA LEU A 50 3.43 -3.43 -3.24
C LEU A 50 2.19 -3.97 -3.99
N ASP A 51 2.22 -5.24 -4.38
CA ASP A 51 1.12 -5.92 -5.09
C ASP A 51 -0.17 -6.02 -4.25
N ASN A 52 -0.04 -5.97 -2.92
CA ASN A 52 -1.16 -6.12 -1.98
C ASN A 52 -1.65 -4.77 -1.43
N LEU A 53 -1.13 -3.65 -1.92
CA LEU A 53 -1.56 -2.31 -1.57
C LEU A 53 -2.36 -1.74 -2.73
N ILE A 54 -3.68 -1.62 -2.53
CA ILE A 54 -4.63 -1.26 -3.60
C ILE A 54 -5.03 0.21 -3.48
N LEU A 55 -5.14 0.88 -4.63
CA LEU A 55 -5.48 2.30 -4.80
C LEU A 55 -6.93 2.43 -5.29
N ASP A 56 -7.65 3.43 -4.76
CA ASP A 56 -9.01 3.79 -5.16
C ASP A 56 -9.10 4.56 -6.48
#